data_AF-A0A7U7HFB1-F1
#
_entry.id   AF-A0A7U7HFB1-F1
#
_cell.length_a   1.000
_cell.length_b   1.000
_cell.length_c   1.000
_cell.angle_alpha   90.00
_cell.angle_beta   90.00
_cell.angle_gamma   90.00
#
_symmetry.space_group_name_H-M   'P 1'
#
loop_
_entity.id
_entity.type
_entity.pdbx_description
1 polymer ?
#
loop_
_entity_poly.entity_id
_entity_poly.type
_entity_poly.pdbx_seq_one_letter_code
_entity_poly.pdbx_strand_id
1 'polypeptide(L)'
;MSDINIIDEELAWMIVAGLLSAAVFFLIFLYHVIVAHIKSNKEKIKFKDTRSYGYIIGGGAVMGFEFFCLLLLLVKNNSVQEIVTLLFTVVLFLSPVMIGLIGFYYNRSKKL
;
A
#
# COMPACT_ATOMS: atom_id res chain seq x y z
N MET A 1 22.84 -2.57 34.01
CA MET A 1 23.20 -1.84 32.77
C MET A 1 22.08 -2.14 31.80
N SER A 2 21.30 -1.12 31.40
CA SER A 2 20.09 -1.32 30.62
C SER A 2 20.44 -1.93 29.27
N ASP A 3 19.91 -3.12 28.97
CA ASP A 3 19.95 -3.72 27.64
C ASP A 3 19.19 -2.80 26.68
N ILE A 4 19.91 -1.87 26.06
CA ILE A 4 19.42 -1.11 24.92
C ILE A 4 19.31 -2.16 23.81
N ASN A 5 18.09 -2.64 23.58
CA ASN A 5 17.75 -3.53 22.48
C ASN A 5 17.89 -2.71 21.19
N ILE A 6 19.13 -2.58 20.70
CA ILE A 6 19.47 -1.89 19.47
C ILE A 6 18.72 -2.65 18.36
N ILE A 7 17.73 -1.99 17.76
CA ILE A 7 17.11 -2.45 16.53
C ILE A 7 18.25 -2.70 15.55
N ASP A 8 18.32 -3.92 15.00
CA ASP A 8 19.32 -4.28 14.01
C ASP A 8 19.30 -3.25 12.87
N GLU A 9 20.46 -2.80 12.41
CA GLU A 9 20.59 -1.72 11.43
C GLU A 9 19.78 -2.04 10.16
N GLU A 10 19.79 -3.31 9.75
CA GLU A 10 19.00 -3.83 8.63
C GLU A 10 17.49 -3.64 8.85
N LEU A 11 16.99 -3.95 10.05
CA LEU A 11 15.58 -3.76 10.41
C LEU A 11 15.19 -2.28 10.40
N ALA A 12 16.09 -1.39 10.85
CA ALA A 12 15.85 0.04 10.83
C ALA A 12 15.71 0.56 9.37
N TRP A 13 16.61 0.14 8.48
CA TRP A 13 16.55 0.51 7.06
C TRP A 13 15.29 -0.03 6.37
N MET A 14 14.86 -1.25 6.70
CA MET A 14 13.61 -1.81 6.17
C MET A 14 12.38 -1.02 6.59
N ILE A 15 12.31 -0.60 7.85
CA ILE A 15 11.23 0.26 8.35
C ILE A 15 11.22 1.59 7.60
N VAL A 16 12.39 2.22 7.43
CA VAL A 16 12.51 3.50 6.70
C VAL A 16 12.08 3.35 5.23
N ALA A 17 12.55 2.32 4.54
CA ALA A 17 12.15 2.03 3.16
C ALA A 17 10.64 1.80 3.05
N GLY A 18 10.07 1.06 4.00
CA GLY A 18 8.63 0.84 4.13
C GLY A 18 7.84 2.14 4.28
N LEU A 19 8.27 3.03 5.17
CA LEU A 19 7.62 4.32 5.41
C LEU A 19 7.70 5.24 4.20
N LEU A 20 8.85 5.30 3.53
CA LEU A 20 9.03 6.10 2.31
C LEU A 20 8.13 5.60 1.19
N SER A 21 8.03 4.28 1.01
CA SER A 21 7.15 3.66 0.04
C SER A 21 5.68 3.93 0.34
N ALA A 22 5.27 3.75 1.61
CA ALA A 22 3.92 4.06 2.05
C ALA A 22 3.55 5.53 1.77
N ALA A 23 4.50 6.47 1.96
CA ALA A 23 4.30 7.88 1.64
C ALA A 23 4.09 8.11 0.13
N VAL A 24 4.89 7.47 -0.73
CA VAL A 24 4.73 7.55 -2.19
C VAL A 24 3.37 6.98 -2.61
N PHE A 25 3.00 5.80 -2.12
CA PHE A 25 1.70 5.20 -2.44
C PHE A 25 0.53 6.01 -1.89
N PHE A 26 0.70 6.67 -0.74
CA PHE A 26 -0.28 7.58 -0.18
C PHE A 26 -0.56 8.75 -1.12
N LEU A 27 0.47 9.33 -1.74
CA LEU A 27 0.29 10.40 -2.73
C LEU A 27 -0.46 9.90 -3.98
N ILE A 28 -0.16 8.70 -4.47
CA ILE A 28 -0.87 8.08 -5.61
C ILE A 28 -2.35 7.84 -5.26
N PHE A 29 -2.62 7.29 -4.08
CA PHE A 29 -3.97 7.09 -3.58
C PHE A 29 -4.74 8.42 -3.47
N LEU A 30 -4.12 9.43 -2.84
CA LEU A 30 -4.72 10.75 -2.67
C LEU A 30 -5.03 11.41 -4.02
N TYR A 31 -4.11 11.30 -4.98
CA TYR A 31 -4.34 11.75 -6.35
C TYR A 31 -5.62 11.12 -6.94
N HIS A 32 -5.77 9.81 -6.84
CA HIS A 32 -6.96 9.13 -7.36
C HIS A 32 -8.24 9.52 -6.61
N VAL A 33 -8.18 9.73 -5.29
CA VAL A 33 -9.32 10.23 -4.50
C VAL A 33 -9.77 11.61 -4.99
N ILE A 34 -8.84 12.54 -5.19
CA ILE A 34 -9.14 13.88 -5.68
C ILE A 34 -9.76 13.82 -7.08
N VAL A 35 -9.16 13.05 -8.00
CA VAL A 35 -9.67 12.89 -9.37
C VAL A 35 -11.08 12.27 -9.37
N ALA A 36 -11.31 11.23 -8.56
CA ALA A 36 -12.63 10.62 -8.40
C ALA A 36 -13.66 11.63 -7.89
N HIS A 37 -13.29 12.45 -6.90
CA HIS A 37 -14.18 13.44 -6.31
C HIS A 37 -14.57 14.53 -7.32
N ILE A 38 -13.59 15.09 -8.02
CA ILE A 38 -13.82 16.11 -9.07
C ILE A 38 -14.71 15.53 -10.18
N LYS A 39 -14.42 14.32 -10.66
CA LYS A 39 -15.20 13.68 -11.74
C LYS A 39 -16.63 13.36 -11.31
N SER A 40 -16.81 12.80 -10.11
CA SER A 40 -18.12 12.49 -9.54
C SER A 40 -19.01 13.73 -9.43
N ASN A 41 -18.45 14.87 -8.97
CA ASN A 41 -19.20 16.12 -8.88
C ASN A 41 -19.50 16.72 -10.26
N LYS A 42 -18.53 16.70 -11.19
CA LYS A 42 -18.70 17.28 -12.54
C LYS A 42 -19.74 16.52 -13.38
N GLU A 43 -19.68 15.20 -13.36
CA GLU A 43 -20.55 14.34 -14.18
C GLU A 43 -21.81 13.89 -13.43
N LYS A 44 -21.97 14.26 -12.15
CA LYS A 44 -23.06 13.84 -11.26
C LYS A 44 -23.23 12.31 -11.17
N ILE A 45 -22.13 11.57 -11.36
CA ILE A 45 -22.06 10.12 -11.18
C ILE A 45 -21.63 9.78 -9.76
N LYS A 46 -21.84 8.55 -9.30
CA LYS A 46 -21.37 8.13 -7.98
C LYS A 46 -19.85 8.04 -7.98
N PHE A 47 -19.23 8.37 -6.85
CA PHE A 47 -17.77 8.28 -6.66
C PHE A 47 -17.19 6.91 -7.06
N LYS A 48 -17.91 5.82 -6.73
CA LYS A 48 -17.54 4.45 -7.07
C LYS A 48 -17.61 4.12 -8.56
N ASP A 49 -18.36 4.91 -9.33
CA ASP A 49 -18.52 4.72 -10.79
C ASP A 49 -17.46 5.53 -11.56
N THR A 50 -16.44 6.06 -10.87
CA THR A 50 -15.29 6.72 -11.50
C THR A 50 -14.18 5.70 -11.79
N ARG A 51 -13.45 5.87 -12.90
CA ARG A 51 -12.28 5.04 -13.22
C ARG A 51 -11.21 5.05 -12.13
N SER A 52 -11.09 6.17 -11.41
CA SER A 52 -10.13 6.30 -10.31
C SER A 52 -10.47 5.40 -9.13
N TYR A 53 -11.73 5.03 -8.94
CA TYR A 53 -12.15 4.23 -7.78
C TYR A 53 -11.50 2.84 -7.73
N GLY A 54 -11.29 2.18 -8.87
CA GLY A 54 -10.57 0.91 -8.91
C GLY A 54 -9.14 1.02 -8.36
N TYR A 55 -8.43 2.10 -8.71
CA TYR A 55 -7.08 2.36 -8.23
C TYR A 55 -7.05 2.74 -6.75
N ILE A 56 -8.10 3.40 -6.23
CA ILE A 56 -8.28 3.67 -4.79
C ILE A 56 -8.39 2.36 -4.01
N ILE A 57 -9.19 1.40 -4.49
CA ILE A 57 -9.30 0.07 -3.86
C ILE A 57 -7.95 -0.64 -3.86
N GLY A 58 -7.25 -0.63 -5.01
CA GLY A 58 -5.93 -1.24 -5.13
C GLY A 58 -4.91 -0.63 -4.17
N GLY A 59 -4.85 0.71 -4.11
CA GLY A 59 -3.97 1.43 -3.19
C GLY A 59 -4.28 1.13 -1.73
N GLY A 60 -5.55 1.10 -1.35
CA GLY A 60 -5.96 0.74 0.01
C GLY A 60 -5.60 -0.69 0.40
N ALA A 61 -5.75 -1.65 -0.52
CA ALA A 61 -5.37 -3.04 -0.28
C ALA A 61 -3.85 -3.19 -0.06
N VAL A 62 -3.05 -2.53 -0.89
CA VAL A 62 -1.58 -2.52 -0.76
C VAL A 62 -1.14 -1.89 0.56
N MET A 63 -1.63 -0.70 0.90
CA MET A 63 -1.28 -0.05 2.17
C MET A 63 -1.69 -0.88 3.39
N GLY A 64 -2.86 -1.51 3.34
CA GLY A 64 -3.32 -2.40 4.40
C GLY A 64 -2.40 -3.61 4.58
N PHE A 65 -1.91 -4.18 3.48
CA PHE A 65 -0.95 -5.28 3.52
C PHE A 65 0.43 -4.84 4.04
N GLU A 66 0.95 -3.70 3.57
CA GLU A 66 2.21 -3.14 4.06
C GLU A 66 2.16 -2.87 5.57
N PHE A 67 1.06 -2.29 6.05
CA PHE A 67 0.83 -2.08 7.48
C PHE A 67 0.81 -3.41 8.25
N PHE A 68 0.15 -4.43 7.71
CA PHE A 68 0.11 -5.76 8.32
C PHE A 68 1.50 -6.41 8.40
N CYS A 69 2.33 -6.28 7.36
CA CYS A 69 3.73 -6.72 7.39
C CYS A 69 4.53 -6.00 8.48
N LEU A 70 4.41 -4.68 8.59
CA LEU A 70 5.09 -3.92 9.64
C LEU A 70 4.67 -4.37 11.04
N LEU A 71 3.39 -4.69 11.26
CA LEU A 71 2.92 -5.25 12.53
C LEU A 71 3.54 -6.61 12.85
N LEU A 72 3.72 -7.47 11.84
CA LEU A 72 4.33 -8.79 12.03
C LEU A 72 5.85 -8.72 12.26
N LEU A 73 6.56 -7.74 11.70
CA LEU A 73 7.99 -7.52 11.95
C LEU A 73 8.29 -7.19 13.42
N LEU A 74 7.31 -6.59 14.13
CA LEU A 74 7.41 -6.30 15.56
C LEU A 74 7.31 -7.56 16.45
N VAL A 75 6.88 -8.70 15.90
CA VAL A 75 6.81 -9.96 16.64
C VAL A 75 8.22 -10.52 16.80
N LYS A 76 8.64 -10.79 18.04
CA LYS A 76 9.97 -11.31 18.38
C LYS A 76 10.10 -12.81 18.07
N ASN A 77 10.03 -13.16 16.79
CA ASN A 77 10.24 -14.51 16.27
C ASN A 77 11.02 -14.45 14.96
N ASN A 78 12.27 -14.94 14.98
CA ASN A 78 13.22 -14.82 13.87
C ASN A 78 12.69 -15.44 12.56
N SER A 79 12.00 -16.58 12.61
CA SER A 79 11.47 -17.21 11.39
C SER A 79 10.31 -16.43 10.77
N VAL A 80 9.51 -15.76 11.61
CA VAL A 80 8.45 -14.87 11.16
C VAL A 80 9.05 -13.62 10.54
N GLN A 81 10.10 -13.05 11.14
CA GLN A 81 10.76 -11.86 10.62
C GLN A 81 11.34 -12.07 9.23
N GLU A 82 12.07 -13.18 8.98
CA GLU A 82 12.63 -13.47 7.66
C GLU A 82 11.55 -13.57 6.56
N ILE A 83 10.46 -14.31 6.83
CA ILE A 83 9.36 -14.48 5.88
C ILE A 83 8.67 -13.15 5.60
N VAL A 84 8.41 -12.36 6.65
CA VAL A 84 7.71 -11.08 6.53
C VAL A 84 8.58 -10.06 5.79
N THR A 85 9.88 -10.04 6.03
CA THR A 85 10.84 -9.22 5.28
C THR A 85 10.78 -9.52 3.79
N LEU A 86 10.85 -10.80 3.40
CA LEU A 86 10.76 -11.19 1.99
C LEU A 86 9.44 -10.75 1.35
N LEU A 87 8.31 -11.01 2.04
CA LEU A 87 6.98 -10.60 1.58
C LEU A 87 6.88 -9.08 1.45
N PHE A 88 7.42 -8.34 2.42
CA PHE A 88 7.39 -6.89 2.43
C PHE A 88 8.17 -6.31 1.25
N THR A 89 9.38 -6.81 0.99
CA THR A 89 10.18 -6.40 -0.17
C THR A 89 9.47 -6.70 -1.48
N VAL A 90 8.92 -7.90 -1.65
CA VAL A 90 8.18 -8.27 -2.87
C VAL A 90 6.99 -7.35 -3.10
N VAL A 91 6.21 -7.07 -2.05
CA VAL A 91 5.06 -6.17 -2.17
C VAL A 91 5.51 -4.75 -2.49
N LEU A 92 6.50 -4.20 -1.80
CA LEU A 92 7.08 -2.88 -2.09
C LEU A 92 7.36 -2.68 -3.60
N PHE A 93 8.03 -3.64 -4.25
CA PHE A 93 8.36 -3.55 -5.67
C PHE A 93 7.17 -3.80 -6.60
N LEU A 94 6.26 -4.70 -6.22
CA LEU A 94 5.09 -5.06 -7.05
C LEU A 94 3.87 -4.19 -6.78
N SER A 95 3.88 -3.33 -5.77
CA SER A 95 2.77 -2.46 -5.36
C SER A 95 2.19 -1.65 -6.53
N PRO A 96 2.99 -0.96 -7.37
CA PRO A 96 2.46 -0.25 -8.53
C PRO A 96 1.71 -1.18 -9.51
N VAL A 97 2.24 -2.39 -9.72
CA VAL A 97 1.66 -3.39 -10.62
C VAL A 97 0.35 -3.90 -10.03
N MET A 98 0.31 -4.22 -8.74
CA MET A 98 -0.88 -4.68 -8.04
C MET A 98 -2.00 -3.64 -8.05
N ILE A 99 -1.67 -2.37 -7.77
CA ILE A 99 -2.62 -1.25 -7.83
C ILE A 99 -3.16 -1.10 -9.26
N GLY A 100 -2.28 -1.17 -10.27
CA GLY A 100 -2.65 -1.09 -11.67
C GLY A 100 -3.58 -2.23 -12.11
N LEU A 101 -3.28 -3.47 -11.72
CA LEU A 101 -4.08 -4.65 -12.03
C LEU A 101 -5.46 -4.59 -11.38
N ILE A 102 -5.53 -4.22 -10.10
CA ILE A 102 -6.81 -4.07 -9.38
C ILE A 102 -7.65 -2.96 -10.02
N GLY A 103 -7.03 -1.81 -10.31
CA GLY A 103 -7.71 -0.70 -10.98
C GLY A 103 -8.24 -1.08 -12.36
N PHE A 104 -7.42 -1.75 -13.18
CA PHE A 104 -7.81 -2.22 -14.50
C PHE A 104 -8.94 -3.25 -14.43
N TYR A 105 -8.82 -4.25 -13.54
CA TYR A 105 -9.83 -5.28 -13.36
C TYR A 105 -11.17 -4.69 -12.89
N TYR A 106 -11.14 -3.77 -11.93
CA TYR A 106 -12.33 -3.07 -11.45
C TYR A 106 -13.03 -2.31 -12.58
N ASN A 107 -12.27 -1.50 -13.32
CA ASN A 107 -12.80 -0.68 -14.41
C ASN A 107 -13.37 -1.54 -15.54
N ARG A 108 -12.68 -2.63 -15.90
CA ARG A 108 -13.16 -3.59 -16.90
C ARG A 108 -14.47 -4.28 -16.46
N SER A 109 -14.54 -4.71 -15.20
CA SER A 109 -15.74 -5.33 -14.63
C SER A 109 -16.95 -4.38 -14.63
N LYS A 110 -16.70 -3.10 -14.37
CA LYS A 110 -17.72 -2.05 -14.37
C LYS A 110 -18.00 -1.41 -15.72
N LYS A 111 -17.27 -1.77 -16.78
CA LYS A 111 -17.34 -1.17 -18.12
C LYS A 111 -17.13 0.35 -18.11
N LEU A 112 -16.19 0.83 -17.29
CA LEU A 112 -15.87 2.26 -17.09
C LEU A 112 -14.76 2.75 -18.01
#